data_AF-A0A1B3X265-F1
#
_entry.id   AF-A0A1B3X265-F1
#
_cell.length_a   1.000
_cell.length_b   1.000
_cell.length_c   1.000
_cell.angle_alpha   90.00
_cell.angle_beta   90.00
_cell.angle_gamma   90.00
#
_symmetry.space_group_name_H-M   'P 1'
#
loop_
_entity.id
_entity.type
_entity.pdbx_description
1 polymer ?
#
loop_
_entity_poly.entity_id
_entity_poly.type
_entity_poly.pdbx_seq_one_letter_code
_entity_poly.pdbx_strand_id
1 'polypeptide(L)'
;MSIFSRFLPKRKPPELKNNIPKEKENIRKTFGIYCRKHHSPKDGKLCPSCTALLATVFTKIDRCPYGITKPICDRCDRPCFGTKATQDFLTIMNETQRGMFLRHPIMTIKHKLASMGVDYAKYQQDKKVSDKAKAKEKAAKSRAKEKEKKK
;
A
#
# COMPACT_ATOMS: atom_id res chain seq x y z
N MET A 1 -28.37 -6.15 -17.23
CA MET A 1 -27.82 -5.74 -15.92
C MET A 1 -27.98 -6.92 -14.97
N SER A 2 -26.93 -7.35 -14.28
CA SER A 2 -26.94 -8.64 -13.57
C SER A 2 -27.91 -8.62 -12.39
N ILE A 3 -28.94 -9.47 -12.44
CA ILE A 3 -30.03 -9.63 -11.47
C ILE A 3 -29.47 -9.90 -10.04
N PHE A 4 -28.26 -10.43 -9.93
CA PHE A 4 -27.57 -10.70 -8.67
C PHE A 4 -27.06 -9.47 -7.92
N SER A 5 -27.07 -8.28 -8.54
CA SER A 5 -26.64 -7.04 -7.87
C SER A 5 -27.62 -6.53 -6.80
N ARG A 6 -28.82 -7.13 -6.73
CA ARG A 6 -29.87 -6.74 -5.76
C ARG A 6 -29.71 -7.39 -4.38
N PHE A 7 -28.94 -8.49 -4.29
CA PHE A 7 -28.86 -9.31 -3.08
C PHE A 7 -27.49 -9.29 -2.39
N LEU A 8 -26.47 -8.72 -3.05
CA LEU A 8 -25.14 -8.57 -2.46
C LEU A 8 -25.11 -7.29 -1.61
N PRO A 9 -24.93 -7.37 -0.28
CA PRO A 9 -24.75 -6.18 0.53
C PRO A 9 -23.52 -5.43 0.00
N LYS A 10 -23.69 -4.15 -0.36
CA LYS A 10 -22.56 -3.28 -0.69
C LYS A 10 -21.62 -3.30 0.50
N ARG A 11 -20.49 -4.01 0.39
CA ARG A 11 -19.42 -3.94 1.41
C ARG A 11 -18.99 -2.49 1.47
N LYS A 12 -19.30 -1.80 2.58
CA LYS A 12 -18.82 -0.43 2.83
C LYS A 12 -17.28 -0.46 2.72
N PRO A 13 -16.66 0.52 2.04
CA PRO A 13 -15.21 0.63 2.07
C PRO A 13 -14.78 0.64 3.55
N PRO A 14 -13.74 -0.13 3.91
CA PRO A 14 -13.33 -0.24 5.30
C PRO A 14 -13.06 1.17 5.85
N GLU A 15 -13.75 1.54 6.92
CA GLU A 15 -13.56 2.83 7.55
C GLU A 15 -12.13 2.91 8.08
N LEU A 16 -11.37 3.87 7.55
CA LEU A 16 -10.01 4.16 7.97
C LEU A 16 -10.06 4.84 9.34
N LYS A 17 -10.14 4.03 10.39
CA LYS A 17 -9.89 4.49 11.76
C LYS A 17 -8.47 5.09 11.83
N ASN A 18 -8.33 6.20 12.52
CA ASN A 18 -7.05 6.87 12.74
C ASN A 18 -6.05 5.92 13.42
N ASN A 19 -5.17 5.31 12.62
CA ASN A 19 -4.15 4.38 13.09
C ASN A 19 -2.78 5.06 13.23
N ILE A 20 -2.70 6.40 13.11
CA ILE A 20 -1.44 7.15 13.21
C ILE A 20 -0.61 6.79 14.44
N PRO A 21 -1.15 6.71 15.68
CA PRO A 21 -0.31 6.36 16.83
C PRO A 21 0.26 4.93 16.74
N LYS A 22 -0.54 3.97 16.27
CA LYS A 22 -0.11 2.57 16.07
C LYS A 22 0.93 2.46 14.95
N GLU A 23 0.73 3.17 13.85
CA GLU A 23 1.69 3.23 12.75
C GLU A 23 3.02 3.84 13.19
N LYS A 24 2.99 4.94 13.93
CA LYS A 24 4.22 5.55 14.48
C LYS A 24 4.95 4.57 15.37
N GLU A 25 4.26 3.86 16.25
CA GLU A 25 4.86 2.85 17.12
C GLU A 25 5.51 1.71 16.31
N ASN A 26 4.81 1.21 15.30
CA ASN A 26 5.34 0.17 14.40
C ASN A 26 6.59 0.66 13.67
N ILE A 27 6.59 1.89 13.14
CA ILE A 27 7.76 2.48 12.49
C ILE A 27 8.93 2.61 13.47
N ARG A 28 8.70 3.05 14.73
CA ARG A 28 9.76 3.10 15.76
C ARG A 28 10.39 1.73 15.98
N LYS A 29 9.57 0.69 16.15
CA LYS A 29 10.04 -0.69 16.37
C LYS A 29 10.86 -1.18 15.19
N THR A 30 10.38 -0.96 13.97
CA THR A 30 11.07 -1.30 12.72
C THR A 30 12.45 -0.64 12.64
N PHE A 31 12.54 0.67 12.91
CA PHE A 31 13.81 1.39 12.95
C PHE A 31 14.76 0.83 14.02
N GLY A 32 14.23 0.45 15.18
CA GLY A 32 15.02 -0.18 16.26
C GLY A 32 15.65 -1.50 15.82
N ILE A 33 14.88 -2.36 15.16
CA ILE A 33 15.36 -3.66 14.65
C ILE A 33 16.43 -3.44 13.58
N TYR A 34 16.17 -2.56 12.61
CA TYR A 34 17.11 -2.25 11.53
C TYR A 34 18.44 -1.70 12.08
N CYS A 35 18.36 -0.68 12.93
CA CYS A 35 19.54 -0.04 13.49
C CYS A 35 20.40 -1.04 14.28
N ARG A 36 19.78 -1.94 15.06
CA ARG A 36 20.52 -2.97 15.80
C ARG A 36 21.23 -3.96 14.89
N LYS A 37 20.62 -4.32 13.76
CA LYS A 37 21.17 -5.30 12.83
C LYS A 37 22.29 -4.72 11.95
N HIS A 38 22.18 -3.46 11.53
CA HIS A 38 23.09 -2.84 10.55
C HIS A 38 24.15 -1.93 11.19
N HIS A 39 23.83 -1.28 12.31
CA HIS A 39 24.68 -0.25 12.90
C HIS A 39 25.16 -0.58 14.32
N SER A 40 24.73 -1.71 14.90
CA SER A 40 25.15 -2.20 16.23
C SER A 40 25.32 -1.08 17.28
N PRO A 41 24.25 -0.32 17.61
CA PRO A 41 24.34 0.83 18.48
C PRO A 41 24.73 0.41 19.90
N LYS A 42 25.63 1.17 20.52
CA LYS A 42 26.30 0.78 21.77
C LYS A 42 25.39 0.79 23.01
N ASP A 43 24.28 1.55 23.00
CA ASP A 43 23.44 1.77 24.20
C ASP A 43 21.97 1.38 24.03
N GLY A 44 21.67 0.50 23.05
CA GLY A 44 20.29 0.09 22.76
C GLY A 44 19.38 1.19 22.19
N LYS A 45 19.91 2.41 22.02
CA LYS A 45 19.30 3.57 21.34
C LYS A 45 19.50 3.51 19.83
N LEU A 46 18.71 4.28 19.07
CA LEU A 46 18.92 4.45 17.63
C LEU A 46 20.21 5.26 17.38
N CYS A 47 20.94 4.93 16.31
CA CYS A 47 22.08 5.72 15.89
C CYS A 47 21.64 7.11 15.37
N PRO A 48 22.55 8.09 15.27
CA PRO A 48 22.21 9.45 14.84
C PRO A 48 21.53 9.50 13.46
N SER A 49 21.98 8.68 12.50
CA SER A 49 21.41 8.65 11.15
C SER A 49 19.97 8.11 11.14
N CYS A 50 19.72 6.99 11.81
CA CYS A 50 18.37 6.42 11.95
C CYS A 50 17.44 7.37 12.70
N THR A 51 17.95 8.09 13.71
CA THR A 51 17.18 9.05 14.50
C THR A 51 16.77 10.26 13.66
N ALA A 52 17.68 10.80 12.84
CA ALA A 52 17.40 11.92 11.95
C ALA A 52 16.32 11.58 10.90
N LEU A 53 16.42 10.38 10.30
CA LEU A 53 15.41 9.91 9.35
C LEU A 53 14.04 9.70 10.04
N LEU A 54 14.04 9.08 11.23
CA LEU A 54 12.82 8.83 11.99
C LEU A 54 12.11 10.13 12.39
N ALA A 55 12.87 11.13 12.85
CA ALA A 55 12.34 12.45 13.18
C ALA A 55 11.69 13.10 11.95
N THR A 56 12.37 13.06 10.81
CA THR A 56 11.86 13.58 9.53
C THR A 56 10.54 12.91 9.14
N VAL A 57 10.47 11.58 9.28
CA VAL A 57 9.26 10.80 8.99
C VAL A 57 8.10 11.22 9.90
N PHE A 58 8.33 11.36 11.21
CA PHE A 58 7.27 11.77 12.14
C PHE A 58 6.77 13.18 11.90
N THR A 59 7.65 14.14 11.64
CA THR A 59 7.23 15.51 11.32
C THR A 59 6.32 15.55 10.08
N LYS A 60 6.59 14.70 9.08
CA LYS A 60 5.75 14.62 7.86
C LYS A 60 4.43 13.88 8.10
N ILE A 61 4.42 12.86 8.95
CA ILE A 61 3.19 12.17 9.36
C ILE A 61 2.27 13.13 10.13
N ASP A 62 2.83 13.94 11.02
CA ASP A 62 2.07 14.93 11.80
C ASP A 62 1.46 16.04 10.94
N ARG A 63 2.13 16.38 9.83
CA ARG A 63 1.66 17.37 8.85
C ARG A 63 0.92 16.74 7.67
N CYS A 64 0.41 15.52 7.83
CA CYS A 64 -0.28 14.83 6.74
C CYS A 64 -1.60 15.54 6.40
N PRO A 65 -1.84 15.89 5.12
CA PRO A 65 -3.06 16.61 4.72
C PRO A 65 -4.31 15.74 4.78
N TYR A 66 -4.18 14.41 4.85
CA TYR A 66 -5.33 13.54 5.11
C TYR A 66 -5.79 13.59 6.57
N GLY A 67 -4.95 14.05 7.51
CA GLY A 67 -5.29 14.13 8.93
C GLY A 67 -5.85 12.81 9.47
N ILE A 68 -7.09 12.85 9.98
CA ILE A 68 -7.77 11.73 10.64
C ILE A 68 -8.19 10.64 9.64
N THR A 69 -8.40 10.97 8.36
CA THR A 69 -8.83 10.02 7.31
C THR A 69 -7.65 9.36 6.59
N LYS A 70 -6.44 9.48 7.14
CA LYS A 70 -5.23 8.95 6.53
C LYS A 70 -5.35 7.42 6.28
N PRO A 71 -5.12 6.95 5.03
CA PRO A 71 -5.02 5.53 4.74
C PRO A 71 -3.80 4.90 5.41
N ILE A 72 -3.77 3.57 5.49
CA ILE A 72 -2.55 2.86 5.92
C ILE A 72 -1.38 3.31 5.04
N CYS A 73 -0.19 3.55 5.61
CA CYS A 73 0.96 4.06 4.84
C CYS A 73 1.23 3.31 3.52
N ASP A 74 1.09 1.97 3.50
CA ASP A 74 1.26 1.13 2.29
C ASP A 74 0.21 1.36 1.19
N ARG A 75 -0.93 1.94 1.54
CA ARG A 75 -2.05 2.25 0.63
C ARG A 75 -2.22 3.75 0.42
N CYS A 76 -1.21 4.54 0.78
CA CYS A 76 -1.26 5.98 0.59
C CYS A 76 -0.92 6.34 -0.86
N ASP A 77 -1.83 7.02 -1.55
CA ASP A 77 -1.67 7.37 -2.97
C ASP A 77 -0.62 8.48 -3.21
N ARG A 78 -0.30 9.28 -2.18
CA ARG A 78 0.67 10.38 -2.27
C ARG A 78 2.02 10.03 -1.63
N PRO A 79 3.15 10.42 -2.24
CA PRO A 79 4.44 10.38 -1.57
C PRO A 79 4.47 11.38 -0.41
N CYS A 80 4.92 10.92 0.76
CA CYS A 80 4.97 11.73 1.99
C CYS A 80 6.35 12.36 2.24
N PHE A 81 7.42 11.78 1.69
CA PHE A 81 8.81 12.19 1.90
C PHE A 81 9.48 12.53 0.56
N GLY A 82 10.64 13.19 0.60
CA GLY A 82 11.47 13.38 -0.60
C GLY A 82 11.98 12.04 -1.15
N THR A 83 12.44 12.01 -2.40
CA THR A 83 12.88 10.78 -3.09
C THR A 83 13.92 10.01 -2.29
N LYS A 84 14.98 10.68 -1.81
CA LYS A 84 16.05 10.08 -1.00
C LYS A 84 15.52 9.48 0.31
N ALA A 85 14.79 10.26 1.11
CA ALA A 85 14.22 9.79 2.37
C ALA A 85 13.19 8.66 2.17
N THR A 86 12.48 8.65 1.04
CA THR A 86 11.55 7.57 0.68
C THR A 86 12.31 6.28 0.38
N GLN A 87 13.40 6.34 -0.38
CA GLN A 87 14.23 5.17 -0.67
C GLN A 87 14.84 4.60 0.62
N ASP A 88 15.38 5.46 1.49
CA ASP A 88 15.95 5.03 2.77
C ASP A 88 14.88 4.37 3.67
N PHE A 89 13.69 4.99 3.75
CA PHE A 89 12.57 4.44 4.51
C PHE A 89 12.10 3.09 3.97
N LEU A 90 11.92 2.95 2.65
CA LEU A 90 11.51 1.69 2.02
C LEU A 90 12.56 0.59 2.20
N THR A 91 13.85 0.93 2.12
CA THR A 91 14.94 0.00 2.40
C THR A 91 14.83 -0.56 3.82
N ILE A 92 14.67 0.31 4.82
CA ILE A 92 14.51 -0.09 6.22
C ILE A 92 13.27 -0.99 6.41
N MET A 93 12.13 -0.59 5.84
CA MET A 93 10.88 -1.36 5.95
C MET A 93 11.01 -2.74 5.29
N ASN A 94 11.60 -2.83 4.10
CA ASN A 94 11.77 -4.11 3.39
C ASN A 94 12.75 -5.05 4.09
N GLU A 95 13.88 -4.53 4.59
CA GLU A 95 14.89 -5.37 5.23
C GLU A 95 14.44 -5.92 6.58
N THR A 96 13.66 -5.14 7.33
CA THR A 96 13.05 -5.60 8.58
C THR A 96 11.93 -6.61 8.34
N GLN A 97 11.08 -6.40 7.32
CA GLN A 97 10.08 -7.38 6.90
C GLN A 97 10.72 -8.70 6.45
N ARG A 98 11.82 -8.64 5.69
CA ARG A 98 12.59 -9.84 5.30
C ARG A 98 13.16 -10.58 6.51
N GLY A 99 13.62 -9.85 7.53
CA GLY A 99 14.03 -10.43 8.81
C GLY A 99 12.91 -11.10 9.60
N MET A 100 11.67 -10.62 9.47
CA MET A 100 10.49 -11.19 10.12
C MET A 100 10.00 -12.45 9.42
N PHE A 101 10.03 -12.48 8.07
CA PHE A 101 9.75 -13.68 7.26
C PHE A 101 10.70 -14.83 7.59
N LEU A 102 11.99 -14.52 7.80
CA LEU A 102 13.00 -15.51 8.16
C LEU A 102 12.84 -16.07 9.58
N ARG A 103 12.23 -15.31 10.50
CA ARG A 103 12.04 -15.73 11.91
C ARG A 103 10.68 -16.39 12.18
N HIS A 104 9.61 -15.96 11.50
CA HIS A 104 8.27 -16.51 11.68
C HIS A 104 7.61 -16.83 10.31
N PRO A 105 8.13 -17.82 9.58
CA PRO A 105 7.67 -18.14 8.23
C PRO A 105 6.19 -18.56 8.20
N ILE A 106 5.75 -19.36 9.18
CA ILE A 106 4.39 -19.92 9.23
C ILE A 106 3.32 -18.81 9.37
N MET A 107 3.55 -17.84 10.26
CA MET A 107 2.62 -16.72 10.47
C MET A 107 2.51 -15.82 9.23
N THR A 108 3.64 -15.59 8.56
CA THR A 108 3.66 -14.77 7.34
C THR A 108 2.93 -15.47 6.19
N ILE A 109 3.11 -16.79 6.03
CA ILE A 109 2.39 -17.59 5.04
C ILE A 109 0.88 -17.57 5.31
N LYS A 110 0.45 -17.74 6.57
CA LYS A 110 -0.97 -17.68 6.95
C LYS A 110 -1.60 -16.33 6.62
N HIS A 111 -0.90 -15.23 6.91
CA HIS A 111 -1.39 -13.88 6.61
C HIS A 111 -1.43 -13.60 5.11
N LYS A 112 -0.46 -14.11 4.35
CA LYS A 112 -0.41 -13.98 2.87
C LYS A 112 -1.52 -14.79 2.20
N LEU A 113 -1.81 -16.00 2.69
CA LEU A 113 -2.94 -16.81 2.22
C LEU A 113 -4.29 -16.13 2.52
N ALA A 114 -4.42 -15.50 3.69
CA ALA A 114 -5.62 -14.72 4.03
C ALA A 114 -5.80 -13.48 3.14
N SER A 115 -4.70 -12.81 2.72
CA SER A 115 -4.77 -11.65 1.83
C SER A 115 -4.94 -12.01 0.35
N MET A 116 -4.50 -13.21 -0.08
CA MET A 116 -4.59 -13.67 -1.48
C MET A 116 -6.02 -13.64 -2.04
N GLY A 117 -7.04 -13.88 -1.21
CA GLY A 117 -8.44 -13.76 -1.65
C GLY A 117 -8.84 -12.34 -2.06
N VAL A 118 -8.28 -11.33 -1.39
CA VAL A 118 -8.51 -9.91 -1.71
C VAL A 118 -7.78 -9.52 -2.98
N ASP A 119 -6.54 -9.98 -3.14
CA ASP A 119 -5.70 -9.69 -4.32
C ASP A 119 -6.29 -10.33 -5.59
N TYR A 120 -6.81 -11.56 -5.49
CA TYR A 120 -7.51 -12.22 -6.60
C TYR A 120 -8.78 -11.47 -7.03
N ALA A 121 -9.56 -10.99 -6.07
CA ALA A 121 -10.77 -10.20 -6.34
C ALA A 121 -10.44 -8.89 -7.07
N LYS A 122 -9.34 -8.22 -6.69
CA LYS A 122 -8.86 -7.00 -7.35
C LYS A 122 -8.40 -7.26 -8.78
N TYR A 123 -7.62 -8.32 -9.01
CA TYR A 123 -7.20 -8.76 -10.35
C TYR A 123 -8.39 -9.03 -11.28
N GLN A 124 -9.44 -9.71 -10.78
CA GLN A 124 -10.67 -9.96 -11.54
C GLN A 124 -11.40 -8.66 -11.91
N GLN A 125 -11.41 -7.67 -11.02
CA GLN A 125 -12.00 -6.35 -11.31
C GLN A 125 -11.20 -5.62 -12.39
N ASP A 126 -9.87 -5.58 -12.27
CA ASP A 126 -8.98 -4.92 -13.23
C ASP A 126 -9.10 -5.55 -14.62
N LYS A 127 -9.16 -6.89 -14.70
CA LYS A 127 -9.37 -7.62 -15.95
C LYS A 127 -10.70 -7.23 -16.60
N LYS A 128 -11.81 -7.26 -15.85
CA LYS A 128 -13.14 -6.85 -16.35
C LYS A 128 -13.18 -5.40 -16.83
N VAL A 129 -12.50 -4.48 -16.14
CA VAL A 129 -12.39 -3.08 -16.55
C VAL A 129 -11.61 -2.98 -17.87
N SER A 130 -10.49 -3.70 -18.00
CA SER A 130 -9.67 -3.71 -19.21
C SER A 130 -10.41 -4.30 -20.43
N ASP A 131 -11.15 -5.40 -20.25
CA ASP A 131 -11.90 -6.06 -21.30
C ASP A 131 -13.07 -5.17 -21.78
N LYS A 132 -13.73 -4.48 -20.84
CA LYS A 132 -14.79 -3.51 -21.16
C LYS A 132 -14.25 -2.30 -21.91
N ALA A 133 -13.05 -1.81 -21.57
CA ALA A 133 -12.40 -0.73 -22.30
C ALA A 133 -12.06 -1.15 -23.74
N LYS A 134 -11.44 -2.33 -23.92
CA LYS A 134 -11.13 -2.89 -25.25
C LYS A 134 -12.37 -3.12 -26.10
N ALA A 135 -13.47 -3.61 -25.51
CA ALA A 135 -14.73 -3.80 -26.22
C ALA A 135 -15.35 -2.46 -26.68
N LYS A 136 -15.32 -1.43 -25.82
CA LYS A 136 -15.78 -0.08 -26.19
C LYS A 136 -14.95 0.53 -27.32
N GLU A 137 -13.63 0.39 -27.26
CA GLU A 137 -12.73 0.89 -28.30
C GLU A 137 -12.96 0.19 -29.64
N LYS A 138 -13.11 -1.14 -29.65
CA LYS A 138 -13.44 -1.93 -30.85
C LYS A 138 -14.79 -1.50 -31.44
N ALA A 139 -15.81 -1.29 -30.61
CA ALA A 139 -17.12 -0.83 -31.05
C ALA A 139 -17.10 0.62 -31.59
N ALA A 140 -16.28 1.49 -31.01
CA ALA A 140 -16.09 2.85 -31.52
C ALA A 140 -15.39 2.84 -32.90
N LYS A 141 -14.35 2.01 -33.05
CA LYS A 141 -13.62 1.82 -34.31
C LYS A 141 -14.51 1.23 -35.41
N SER A 142 -15.37 0.25 -35.09
CA SER A 142 -16.30 -0.31 -36.09
C SER A 142 -17.37 0.70 -36.52
N ARG A 143 -17.93 1.47 -35.57
CA ARG A 143 -18.89 2.54 -35.86
C ARG A 143 -18.29 3.67 -36.70
N ALA A 144 -17.03 4.04 -36.47
CA ALA A 144 -16.32 5.03 -37.28
C ALA A 144 -16.13 4.53 -38.72
N LYS A 145 -15.66 3.29 -38.90
CA LYS A 145 -15.50 2.66 -40.21
C LYS A 145 -16.82 2.54 -40.98
N GLU A 146 -17.93 2.24 -40.30
CA GLU A 146 -19.24 2.14 -40.94
C GLU A 146 -19.79 3.51 -41.38
N LYS A 147 -19.51 4.57 -40.61
CA LYS A 147 -19.85 5.95 -40.99
C LYS A 147 -19.04 6.45 -42.19
N GLU A 148 -17.76 6.06 -42.27
CA GLU A 148 -16.88 6.39 -43.40
C GLU A 148 -17.31 5.68 -44.69
N LYS A 149 -17.79 4.43 -44.60
CA LYS A 149 -18.32 3.68 -45.76
C LYS A 149 -19.68 4.14 -46.27
N LYS A 150 -20.44 4.90 -45.48
CA LYS A 150 -21.77 5.41 -45.82
C LYS A 150 -21.73 6.85 -46.37
N LYS A 151 -20.54 7.43 -46.49
CA LYS A 151 -20.29 8.78 -47.02
C LYS A 151 -19.58 8.66 -48.36
#